data_AF-A0A970K941-F1
#
_entry.id   AF-A0A970K941-F1
#
_cell.length_a   1.000
_cell.length_b   1.000
_cell.length_c   1.000
_cell.angle_alpha   90.00
_cell.angle_beta   90.00
_cell.angle_gamma   90.00
#
_symmetry.space_group_name_H-M   'P 1'
#
loop_
_entity.id
_entity.type
_entity.pdbx_description
1 polymer ?
#
loop_
_entity_poly.entity_id
_entity_poly.type
_entity_poly.pdbx_seq_one_letter_code
_entity_poly.pdbx_strand_id
1 'polypeptide(L)'
;MLSEDKRSSIIDVTDGIKLDDIQRRKLQHEFKLYMEQYFKRKLGKGVDHTKIVIWEDMLIIRGEGFLTEPEKYIVATAEGEPVVRAARLQVARQHSLDNVPYFEERLQAKVIHQTYDIEPENDFWMHVMVFNRILTQ
;
A
#
# COMPACT_ATOMS: atom_id res chain seq x y z
N MET A 1 -28.12 -12.19 21.30
CA MET A 1 -28.40 -10.76 21.14
C MET A 1 -27.46 -10.28 20.04
N LEU A 2 -28.02 -9.82 18.92
CA LEU A 2 -27.37 -9.72 17.62
C LEU A 2 -26.19 -8.74 17.64
N SER A 3 -25.10 -9.16 16.99
CA SER A 3 -23.85 -8.43 16.80
C SER A 3 -24.04 -7.17 15.97
N GLU A 4 -23.85 -6.02 16.60
CA GLU A 4 -23.54 -4.75 15.93
C GLU A 4 -22.10 -4.77 15.44
N ASP A 5 -21.89 -4.88 14.13
CA ASP A 5 -20.91 -4.04 13.40
C ASP A 5 -21.13 -4.26 11.89
N LYS A 6 -22.24 -3.72 11.37
CA LYS A 6 -22.32 -3.45 9.93
C LYS A 6 -21.45 -2.22 9.69
N ARG A 7 -20.15 -2.42 9.41
CA ARG A 7 -19.28 -1.35 8.90
C ARG A 7 -19.93 -0.79 7.65
N SER A 8 -20.53 0.38 7.80
CA SER A 8 -21.16 1.12 6.73
C SER A 8 -20.12 1.41 5.65
N SER A 9 -20.33 0.92 4.43
CA SER A 9 -19.50 1.20 3.25
C SER A 9 -19.75 2.61 2.68
N ILE A 10 -20.27 3.53 3.50
CA ILE A 10 -20.66 4.87 3.09
C ILE A 10 -19.49 5.79 3.41
N ILE A 11 -18.93 6.41 2.38
CA ILE A 11 -17.93 7.48 2.51
C ILE A 11 -18.59 8.62 3.27
N ASP A 12 -18.02 9.00 4.42
CA ASP A 12 -18.44 10.20 5.13
C ASP A 12 -17.91 11.42 4.35
N VAL A 13 -18.84 12.13 3.71
CA VAL A 13 -18.55 13.31 2.89
C VAL A 13 -18.34 14.55 3.79
N THR A 14 -18.58 14.43 5.10
CA THR A 14 -18.58 15.53 6.07
C THR A 14 -17.52 15.33 7.16
N ASP A 15 -16.81 16.40 7.50
CA ASP A 15 -15.94 16.58 8.69
C ASP A 15 -14.55 15.92 8.76
N GLY A 16 -13.73 16.11 7.72
CA GLY A 16 -12.28 15.90 7.86
C GLY A 16 -11.43 16.92 7.10
N ILE A 17 -10.22 17.20 7.60
CA ILE A 17 -9.24 18.07 6.93
C ILE A 17 -8.94 17.49 5.55
N LYS A 18 -9.23 18.26 4.50
CA LYS A 18 -8.88 17.94 3.12
C LYS A 18 -7.52 18.55 2.77
N LEU A 19 -6.65 17.71 2.24
CA LEU A 19 -5.31 18.09 1.82
C LEU A 19 -5.40 19.02 0.61
N ASP A 20 -4.79 20.19 0.74
CA ASP A 20 -4.45 20.99 -0.43
C ASP A 20 -3.29 20.33 -1.22
N ASP A 21 -3.00 20.90 -2.39
CA ASP A 21 -1.94 20.40 -3.28
C ASP A 21 -0.55 20.35 -2.63
N ILE A 22 -0.22 21.30 -1.77
CA ILE A 22 1.08 21.39 -1.11
C ILE A 22 1.16 20.31 -0.02
N GLN A 23 0.14 20.21 0.83
CA GLN A 23 0.02 19.22 1.89
C GLN A 23 0.03 17.80 1.32
N ARG A 24 -0.73 17.56 0.24
CA ARG A 24 -0.77 16.28 -0.49
C ARG A 24 0.62 15.88 -0.98
N ARG A 25 1.33 16.78 -1.66
CA ARG A 25 2.69 16.49 -2.16
C ARG A 25 3.68 16.19 -1.03
N LYS A 26 3.59 16.94 0.08
CA LYS A 26 4.43 16.71 1.28
C LYS A 26 4.17 15.33 1.88
N LEU A 27 2.91 14.94 2.09
CA LEU A 27 2.56 13.63 2.65
C LEU A 27 2.95 12.48 1.71
N GLN A 28 2.72 12.61 0.40
CA GLN A 28 3.19 11.62 -0.57
C GLN A 28 4.71 11.40 -0.50
N HIS A 29 5.48 12.49 -0.32
CA HIS A 29 6.93 12.40 -0.16
C HIS A 29 7.32 11.76 1.19
N GLU A 30 6.65 12.14 2.28
CA GLU A 30 6.84 11.54 3.60
C GLU A 30 6.60 10.02 3.56
N PHE A 31 5.47 9.60 3.00
CA PHE A 31 5.11 8.19 2.88
C PHE A 31 6.10 7.43 2.00
N LYS A 32 6.63 8.03 0.93
CA LYS A 32 7.67 7.42 0.08
C LYS A 32 8.91 7.10 0.91
N LEU A 33 9.42 8.07 1.67
CA LEU A 33 10.60 7.90 2.51
C LEU A 33 10.36 6.86 3.61
N TYR A 34 9.18 6.89 4.24
CA TYR A 34 8.79 5.90 5.24
C TYR A 34 8.79 4.48 4.65
N MET A 35 8.22 4.31 3.46
CA MET A 35 8.16 3.02 2.77
C MET A 35 9.54 2.50 2.38
N GLU A 36 10.41 3.36 1.83
CA GLU A 36 11.79 2.99 1.50
C GLU A 36 12.56 2.51 2.74
N GLN A 37 12.38 3.17 3.88
CA GLN A 37 12.97 2.74 5.15
C GLN A 37 12.36 1.44 5.68
N TYR A 38 11.03 1.27 5.57
CA TYR A 38 10.34 0.03 5.96
C TYR A 38 10.91 -1.18 5.21
N PHE A 39 10.99 -1.10 3.87
CA PHE A 39 11.50 -2.21 3.06
C PHE A 39 12.97 -2.48 3.32
N LYS A 40 13.81 -1.44 3.44
CA LYS A 40 15.22 -1.60 3.80
C LYS A 40 15.40 -2.34 5.13
N ARG A 41 14.56 -2.05 6.13
CA ARG A 41 14.61 -2.74 7.44
C ARG A 41 14.10 -4.19 7.39
N LYS A 42 13.03 -4.46 6.64
CA LYS A 42 12.35 -5.75 6.65
C LYS A 42 12.93 -6.76 5.66
N LEU A 43 13.36 -6.31 4.50
CA LEU A 43 13.81 -7.17 3.40
C LEU A 43 15.31 -7.07 3.12
N GLY A 44 16.03 -6.16 3.80
CA GLY A 44 17.47 -5.96 3.60
C GLY A 44 17.84 -5.32 2.26
N LYS A 45 16.91 -5.24 1.31
CA LYS A 45 16.99 -4.51 0.04
C LYS A 45 15.91 -3.43 0.02
N GLY A 46 16.24 -2.24 -0.46
CA GLY A 46 15.25 -1.21 -0.80
C GLY A 46 14.46 -1.61 -2.05
N VAL A 47 13.30 -0.99 -2.25
CA VAL A 47 12.58 -1.05 -3.53
C VAL A 47 13.24 -0.03 -4.46
N ASP A 48 13.52 -0.38 -5.71
CA ASP A 48 14.25 0.49 -6.64
C ASP A 48 13.41 1.75 -6.95
N HIS A 49 12.11 1.58 -7.13
CA HIS A 49 11.16 2.68 -7.31
C HIS A 49 9.94 2.50 -6.43
N THR A 50 9.59 3.54 -5.66
CA THR A 50 8.32 3.61 -4.92
C THR A 50 7.61 4.90 -5.28
N LYS A 51 6.33 4.79 -5.61
CA LYS A 51 5.46 5.94 -5.87
C LYS A 51 4.23 5.88 -4.97
N ILE A 52 3.96 7.03 -4.35
CA ILE A 52 2.80 7.26 -3.52
C ILE A 52 1.87 8.24 -4.24
N VAL A 53 0.61 7.89 -4.33
CA VAL A 53 -0.45 8.75 -4.87
C VAL A 53 -1.58 8.81 -3.86
N ILE A 54 -1.96 10.02 -3.46
CA ILE A 54 -3.19 10.28 -2.70
C ILE A 54 -4.18 10.91 -3.68
N TRP A 55 -5.31 10.25 -3.89
CA TRP A 55 -6.33 10.70 -4.85
C TRP A 55 -7.72 10.46 -4.26
N GLU A 56 -8.51 11.53 -4.13
CA GLU A 56 -9.85 11.47 -3.51
C GLU A 56 -9.79 10.81 -2.13
N ASP A 57 -10.45 9.68 -1.94
CA ASP A 57 -10.49 8.87 -0.72
C ASP A 57 -9.47 7.72 -0.75
N MET A 58 -8.50 7.72 -1.67
CA MET A 58 -7.56 6.61 -1.88
C MET A 58 -6.11 6.98 -1.58
N LEU A 59 -5.38 6.01 -1.03
CA LEU A 59 -3.93 5.94 -1.02
C LEU A 59 -3.49 4.77 -1.89
N ILE A 60 -2.68 5.07 -2.91
CA ILE A 60 -2.11 4.09 -3.82
C ILE A 60 -0.60 4.09 -3.63
N ILE A 61 -0.06 2.94 -3.26
CA ILE A 61 1.36 2.67 -3.16
C ILE A 61 1.69 1.69 -4.27
N ARG A 62 2.69 2.01 -5.09
CA ARG A 62 3.20 1.10 -6.11
C ARG A 62 4.71 1.12 -6.12
N GLY A 63 5.31 -0.01 -6.46
CA GLY A 63 6.76 -0.05 -6.58
C GLY A 63 7.27 -1.13 -7.52
N GLU A 64 8.53 -0.96 -7.90
CA GLU A 64 9.27 -1.82 -8.82
C GLU A 64 10.63 -2.18 -8.24
N GLY A 65 11.18 -3.33 -8.62
CA GLY A 65 12.55 -3.72 -8.24
C GLY A 65 12.67 -4.36 -6.85
N PHE A 66 11.59 -4.97 -6.36
CA PHE A 66 11.54 -5.54 -5.01
C PHE A 66 11.93 -7.04 -4.97
N LEU A 67 12.03 -7.69 -6.13
CA LEU A 67 12.56 -9.05 -6.26
C LEU A 67 14.10 -9.06 -6.17
N THR A 68 14.61 -10.14 -5.61
CA THR A 68 16.04 -10.48 -5.60
C THR A 68 16.45 -11.18 -6.90
N GLU A 69 17.73 -11.17 -7.24
CA GLU A 69 18.22 -11.83 -8.47
C GLU A 69 17.86 -13.33 -8.55
N PRO A 70 17.94 -14.12 -7.44
CA PRO A 70 17.44 -15.50 -7.46
C PRO A 70 15.94 -15.60 -7.75
N GLU A 71 15.11 -14.71 -7.18
CA GLU A 71 13.67 -14.70 -7.44
C GLU A 71 13.36 -14.37 -8.90
N LYS A 72 14.07 -13.39 -9.49
CA LYS A 72 13.93 -13.06 -10.91
C LYS A 72 14.24 -14.26 -11.81
N TYR A 73 15.28 -15.04 -11.47
CA TYR A 73 15.60 -16.27 -12.19
C TYR A 73 14.49 -17.33 -12.07
N ILE A 74 13.87 -17.47 -10.90
CA ILE A 74 12.78 -18.43 -10.66
C ILE A 74 11.51 -18.01 -11.41
N VAL A 75 11.15 -16.73 -11.37
CA VAL A 75 9.97 -16.16 -12.06
C VAL A 75 10.02 -16.38 -13.58
N ALA A 76 11.21 -16.49 -14.17
CA ALA A 76 11.36 -16.78 -15.59
C ALA A 76 10.85 -18.18 -16.01
N THR A 77 10.47 -19.03 -15.06
CA THR A 77 9.90 -20.36 -15.30
C THR A 77 8.41 -20.40 -14.97
N ALA A 78 7.64 -21.17 -15.75
CA ALA A 78 6.19 -21.32 -15.54
C ALA A 78 5.83 -21.92 -14.17
N GLU A 79 6.70 -22.75 -13.59
CA GLU A 79 6.49 -23.35 -12.27
C GLU A 79 6.93 -22.42 -11.13
N GLY A 80 7.92 -21.56 -11.38
CA GLY A 80 8.52 -20.69 -10.37
C GLY A 80 7.74 -19.40 -10.11
N GLU A 81 7.13 -18.81 -11.14
CA GLU A 81 6.28 -17.61 -11.00
C GLU A 81 5.24 -17.75 -9.88
N PRO A 82 4.36 -18.79 -9.86
CA PRO A 82 3.30 -18.86 -8.85
C PRO A 82 3.86 -19.06 -7.43
N VAL A 83 5.03 -19.69 -7.30
CA VAL A 83 5.71 -19.86 -6.01
C VAL A 83 6.20 -18.53 -5.47
N VAL A 84 6.89 -17.74 -6.31
CA VAL A 84 7.38 -16.41 -5.93
C VAL A 84 6.21 -15.47 -5.64
N ARG A 85 5.16 -15.50 -6.48
CA ARG A 85 3.94 -14.73 -6.27
C ARG A 85 3.30 -15.02 -4.92
N ALA A 86 3.09 -16.30 -4.60
CA ALA A 86 2.47 -16.72 -3.34
C ALA A 86 3.30 -16.26 -2.13
N ALA A 87 4.63 -16.42 -2.18
CA ALA A 87 5.52 -15.98 -1.11
C ALA A 87 5.44 -14.45 -0.90
N ARG A 88 5.46 -13.67 -1.98
CA ARG A 88 5.43 -12.21 -1.91
C ARG A 88 4.06 -11.63 -1.59
N LEU A 89 2.97 -12.31 -1.93
CA LEU A 89 1.63 -11.96 -1.42
C LEU A 89 1.56 -12.05 0.11
N GLN A 90 2.26 -12.99 0.75
CA GLN A 90 2.36 -13.03 2.22
C GLN A 90 3.11 -11.81 2.77
N VAL A 91 4.18 -11.39 2.08
CA VAL A 91 4.91 -10.16 2.45
C VAL A 91 4.02 -8.93 2.29
N ALA A 92 3.26 -8.82 1.21
CA ALA A 92 2.32 -7.73 0.98
C ALA A 92 1.23 -7.68 2.06
N ARG A 93 0.72 -8.85 2.48
CA ARG A 93 -0.21 -8.97 3.61
C ARG A 93 0.40 -8.45 4.91
N GLN A 94 1.64 -8.84 5.23
CA GLN A 94 2.31 -8.35 6.43
C GLN A 94 2.59 -6.84 6.34
N HIS A 95 2.98 -6.35 5.16
CA HIS A 95 3.13 -4.92 4.90
C HIS A 95 1.83 -4.16 5.20
N SER A 96 0.68 -4.65 4.73
CA SER A 96 -0.62 -4.05 5.07
C SER A 96 -0.83 -3.97 6.58
N LEU A 97 -0.65 -5.07 7.32
CA LEU A 97 -0.83 -5.09 8.78
C LEU A 97 0.10 -4.13 9.52
N ASP A 98 1.37 -4.05 9.10
CA ASP A 98 2.38 -3.21 9.74
C ASP A 98 2.16 -1.71 9.49
N ASN A 99 1.68 -1.34 8.29
CA ASN A 99 1.76 0.05 7.81
C ASN A 99 0.40 0.77 7.74
N VAL A 100 -0.72 0.03 7.61
CA VAL A 100 -2.06 0.65 7.61
C VAL A 100 -2.30 1.54 8.84
N PRO A 101 -1.96 1.14 10.08
CA PRO A 101 -2.16 2.00 11.24
C PRO A 101 -1.43 3.35 11.15
N TYR A 102 -0.22 3.36 10.57
CA TYR A 102 0.54 4.59 10.35
C TYR A 102 -0.16 5.50 9.33
N PHE A 103 -0.65 4.96 8.21
CA PHE A 103 -1.37 5.78 7.23
C PHE A 103 -2.68 6.35 7.78
N GLU A 104 -3.43 5.55 8.54
CA GLU A 104 -4.65 6.02 9.22
C GLU A 104 -4.37 7.18 10.18
N GLU A 105 -3.30 7.06 10.97
CA GLU A 105 -2.87 8.12 11.90
C GLU A 105 -2.46 9.39 11.14
N ARG A 106 -1.64 9.27 10.09
CA ARG A 106 -1.15 10.43 9.35
C ARG A 106 -2.24 11.13 8.54
N LEU A 107 -3.22 10.38 8.03
CA LEU A 107 -4.32 10.91 7.24
C LEU A 107 -5.56 11.26 8.09
N GLN A 108 -5.58 10.89 9.38
CA GLN A 108 -6.74 11.06 10.26
C GLN A 108 -8.02 10.50 9.60
N ALA A 109 -7.91 9.28 9.09
CA ALA A 109 -8.95 8.58 8.32
C ALA A 109 -8.81 7.07 8.52
N LYS A 110 -9.88 6.31 8.29
CA LYS A 110 -9.91 4.85 8.46
C LYS A 110 -9.97 4.13 7.14
N VAL A 111 -9.14 3.10 6.97
CA VAL A 111 -9.17 2.24 5.78
C VAL A 111 -10.36 1.30 5.89
N ILE A 112 -11.29 1.41 4.94
CA ILE A 112 -12.51 0.58 4.88
C ILE A 112 -12.37 -0.57 3.89
N HIS A 113 -11.56 -0.38 2.85
CA HIS A 113 -11.21 -1.41 1.87
C HIS A 113 -9.74 -1.30 1.51
N GLN A 114 -9.11 -2.44 1.22
CA GLN A 114 -7.77 -2.48 0.70
C GLN A 114 -7.58 -3.72 -0.17
N THR A 115 -6.72 -3.60 -1.16
CA THR A 115 -6.25 -4.71 -1.98
C THR A 115 -4.78 -4.51 -2.29
N TYR A 116 -4.06 -5.60 -2.38
CA TYR A 116 -2.67 -5.60 -2.81
C TYR A 116 -2.47 -6.74 -3.79
N ASP A 117 -1.61 -6.49 -4.75
CA ASP A 117 -1.22 -7.50 -5.72
C ASP A 117 0.25 -7.32 -6.12
N ILE A 118 0.76 -8.37 -6.72
CA ILE A 118 2.11 -8.48 -7.23
C ILE A 118 2.04 -9.14 -8.61
N GLU A 119 2.81 -8.56 -9.53
CA GLU A 119 3.14 -9.07 -10.86
C GLU A 119 4.65 -9.40 -10.86
N PRO A 120 5.05 -10.62 -10.44
CA PRO A 120 6.47 -10.96 -10.31
C PRO A 120 7.23 -10.83 -11.63
N GLU A 121 6.58 -11.14 -12.75
CA GLU A 121 7.12 -11.05 -14.11
C GLU A 121 7.55 -9.63 -14.49
N ASN A 122 6.87 -8.63 -13.95
CA ASN A 122 7.15 -7.21 -14.16
C ASN A 122 7.97 -6.61 -13.02
N ASP A 123 8.36 -7.43 -12.02
CA ASP A 123 8.94 -6.99 -10.75
C ASP A 123 8.14 -5.81 -10.17
N PHE A 124 6.81 -5.89 -10.27
CA PHE A 124 5.88 -4.83 -9.89
C PHE A 124 4.94 -5.26 -8.76
N TRP A 125 4.60 -4.34 -7.88
CA TRP A 125 3.58 -4.55 -6.86
C TRP A 125 2.78 -3.28 -6.60
N MET A 126 1.56 -3.46 -6.10
CA MET A 126 0.68 -2.37 -5.73
C MET A 126 -0.10 -2.68 -4.46
N HIS A 127 -0.35 -1.65 -3.66
CA HIS A 127 -1.25 -1.67 -2.52
C HIS A 127 -2.16 -0.44 -2.60
N VAL A 128 -3.46 -0.68 -2.72
CA VAL A 128 -4.50 0.34 -2.79
C VAL A 128 -5.33 0.27 -1.52
N MET A 129 -5.52 1.41 -0.88
CA MET A 129 -6.34 1.59 0.31
C MET A 129 -7.41 2.64 0.04
N VAL A 130 -8.65 2.31 0.36
CA VAL A 130 -9.82 3.20 0.30
C VAL A 130 -10.19 3.61 1.72
N PHE A 131 -10.32 4.90 1.95
CA PHE A 131 -10.60 5.49 3.25
C PHE A 131 -12.09 5.82 3.40
N ASN A 132 -12.52 5.96 4.65
CA ASN A 132 -13.89 6.31 5.01
C ASN A 132 -14.28 7.77 4.71
N ARG A 133 -13.38 8.58 4.13
CA ARG A 133 -13.61 9.99 3.80
C ARG A 133 -12.73 10.44 2.64
N ILE A 134 -13.15 11.50 1.95
CA ILE A 134 -12.33 12.17 0.93
C ILE A 134 -11.13 12.85 1.61
N LEU A 135 -9.92 12.56 1.12
CA LEU A 135 -8.65 13.06 1.64
C LEU A 135 -8.21 14.37 0.98
N THR A 136 -8.59 14.62 -0.27
CA THR A 136 -8.13 15.77 -1.07
C THR A 136 -9.23 16.80 -1.33
N GLN A 137 -8.84 18.04 -1.60
CA GLN A 137 -9.76 19.11 -2.06
C GLN A 137 -10.26 18.86 -3.48
#